data_AF-X1SAF2-F1
#
_entry.id   AF-X1SAF2-F1
#
_cell.length_a   1.000
_cell.length_b   1.000
_cell.length_c   1.000
_cell.angle_alpha   90.00
_cell.angle_beta   90.00
_cell.angle_gamma   90.00
#
_symmetry.space_group_name_H-M   'P 1'
#
loop_
_entity.id
_entity.type
_entity.pdbx_description
1 polymer ?
#
loop_
_entity_poly.entity_id
_entity_poly.type
_entity_poly.pdbx_seq_one_letter_code
_entity_poly.pdbx_strand_id
1 'polypeptide(L)'
;MPIELVRAHPEVREDIGRVAIQRGPLVYCLEQVDNKVPLHRIVLPEDTKLKARFEQDLLDGVVVIHDDAFVVDDSDWDAQLYRVAKEQRKCLKISAIPYYAWDNRESGKMRVWIRTDT
;
A
#
# COMPACT_ATOMS: atom_id res chain seq x y z
N MET A 1 -6.21 18.90 5.69
CA MET A 1 -5.99 18.05 4.50
C MET A 1 -6.21 16.60 4.90
N PRO A 2 -7.40 16.04 4.64
CA PRO A 2 -7.71 14.64 4.95
C PRO A 2 -6.88 13.68 4.10
N ILE A 3 -6.79 12.44 4.56
CA ILE A 3 -6.31 11.31 3.75
C ILE A 3 -7.54 10.73 3.06
N GLU A 4 -7.46 10.55 1.75
CA GLU A 4 -8.53 10.03 0.90
C GLU A 4 -8.07 8.75 0.22
N LEU A 5 -8.95 7.75 0.21
CA LEU A 5 -8.77 6.56 -0.62
C LEU A 5 -9.53 6.80 -1.94
N VAL A 6 -8.77 6.91 -3.02
CA VAL A 6 -9.29 7.21 -4.36
C VAL A 6 -9.48 5.91 -5.12
N ARG A 7 -10.63 5.78 -5.80
CA ARG A 7 -10.92 4.69 -6.74
C ARG A 7 -10.91 5.20 -8.17
N ALA A 8 -10.43 4.36 -9.07
CA ALA A 8 -10.59 4.62 -10.50
C ALA A 8 -12.03 4.35 -10.94
N HIS A 9 -12.42 4.93 -12.08
CA HIS A 9 -13.67 4.59 -12.75
C HIS A 9 -13.68 3.09 -13.11
N PRO A 10 -14.82 2.36 -13.03
CA PRO A 10 -14.86 0.92 -13.29
C PRO A 10 -14.35 0.46 -14.67
N GLU A 11 -14.36 1.34 -15.67
CA GLU A 11 -13.79 1.07 -17.00
C GLU A 11 -12.24 1.03 -17.02
N VAL A 12 -11.58 1.47 -15.94
CA VAL A 12 -10.13 1.31 -15.74
C VAL A 12 -9.87 -0.07 -15.16
N ARG A 13 -9.74 -1.06 -16.04
CA ARG A 13 -9.73 -2.49 -15.70
C ARG A 13 -8.57 -2.87 -14.78
N GLU A 14 -7.44 -2.19 -14.94
CA GLU A 14 -6.19 -2.41 -14.22
C GLU A 14 -6.29 -2.02 -12.74
N ASP A 15 -7.25 -1.15 -12.39
CA ASP A 15 -7.43 -0.62 -11.03
C ASP A 15 -8.67 -1.19 -10.32
N ILE A 16 -9.37 -2.13 -10.94
CA ILE A 16 -10.46 -2.88 -10.29
C ILE A 16 -9.93 -3.56 -9.02
N GLY A 17 -10.67 -3.42 -7.92
CA GLY A 17 -10.30 -3.95 -6.61
C GLY A 17 -9.05 -3.30 -6.00
N ARG A 18 -8.73 -2.06 -6.41
CA ARG A 18 -7.62 -1.27 -5.88
C ARG A 18 -8.04 0.14 -5.49
N VAL A 19 -7.26 0.71 -4.57
CA VAL A 19 -7.35 2.12 -4.16
C VAL A 19 -5.98 2.78 -4.22
N ALA A 20 -5.95 4.09 -4.45
CA ALA A 20 -4.76 4.92 -4.27
C ALA A 20 -4.93 5.79 -3.03
N ILE A 21 -3.84 6.05 -2.31
CA ILE A 21 -3.83 6.97 -1.17
C ILE A 21 -3.52 8.37 -1.67
N GLN A 22 -4.34 9.35 -1.32
CA GLN A 22 -4.13 10.76 -1.62
C GLN A 22 -4.23 11.60 -0.34
N ARG A 23 -3.43 12.66 -0.24
CA ARG A 23 -3.60 13.71 0.79
C ARG A 23 -3.30 15.08 0.20
N GLY A 24 -4.33 15.91 0.10
CA GLY A 24 -4.23 17.17 -0.63
C GLY A 24 -3.95 16.90 -2.13
N PRO A 25 -2.97 17.58 -2.76
CA PRO A 25 -2.66 17.39 -4.17
C PRO A 25 -1.73 16.19 -4.45
N LEU A 26 -1.25 15.50 -3.41
CA LEU A 26 -0.22 14.49 -3.54
C LEU A 26 -0.81 13.08 -3.51
N VAL A 27 -0.47 12.30 -4.55
CA VAL A 27 -0.64 10.85 -4.58
C VAL A 27 0.52 10.20 -3.83
N TYR A 28 0.23 9.13 -3.10
CA TYR A 28 1.19 8.38 -2.30
C TYR A 28 1.47 7.00 -2.91
N CYS A 29 2.64 6.45 -2.59
CA CYS A 29 3.03 5.11 -2.98
C CYS A 29 3.67 4.34 -1.83
N LEU A 30 3.58 3.01 -1.89
CA LEU A 30 4.34 2.10 -1.05
C LEU A 30 5.68 1.78 -1.72
N GLU A 31 6.76 1.83 -0.95
CA GLU A 31 8.07 1.35 -1.37
C GLU A 31 8.48 0.09 -0.61
N GLN A 32 9.23 -0.80 -1.25
CA GLN A 32 9.76 -2.01 -0.62
C GLN A 32 10.79 -1.71 0.49
N VAL A 33 11.47 -0.56 0.44
CA VAL A 33 12.39 -0.14 1.50
C VAL A 33 11.67 0.10 2.84
N ASP A 34 10.39 0.53 2.81
CA ASP A 34 9.59 0.77 4.03
C ASP A 34 8.69 -0.41 4.39
N ASN A 35 8.26 -1.18 3.38
CA ASN A 35 7.28 -2.25 3.53
C ASN A 35 7.96 -3.58 3.19
N LYS A 36 8.49 -4.28 4.21
CA LYS A 36 9.32 -5.50 4.07
C LYS A 36 8.52 -6.77 3.72
N VAL A 37 7.54 -6.64 2.84
CA VAL A 37 6.72 -7.71 2.27
C VAL A 37 6.55 -7.48 0.77
N PRO A 38 6.21 -8.49 -0.04
CA PRO A 38 5.89 -8.25 -1.45
C PRO A 38 4.68 -7.32 -1.58
N LEU A 39 4.88 -6.11 -2.13
CA LEU A 39 3.86 -5.05 -2.16
C LEU A 39 2.54 -5.47 -2.81
N HIS A 40 2.57 -6.43 -3.74
CA HIS A 40 1.38 -6.95 -4.42
C HIS A 40 0.48 -7.81 -3.53
N ARG A 41 0.97 -8.21 -2.35
CA ARG A 41 0.23 -8.95 -1.33
C ARG A 41 -0.38 -8.04 -0.27
N ILE A 42 -0.02 -6.76 -0.25
CA ILE A 42 -0.61 -5.80 0.69
C ILE A 42 -2.06 -5.54 0.27
N VAL A 43 -2.94 -5.59 1.25
CA VAL A 43 -4.37 -5.29 1.16
C VAL A 43 -4.67 -4.16 2.15
N LEU A 44 -5.24 -3.08 1.65
CA LEU A 44 -5.64 -1.91 2.42
C LEU A 44 -7.18 -1.84 2.48
N PRO A 45 -7.78 -2.16 3.64
CA PRO A 45 -9.22 -2.00 3.86
C PRO A 45 -9.68 -0.56 3.66
N GLU A 46 -10.90 -0.38 3.16
CA GLU A 46 -11.50 0.94 2.98
C GLU A 46 -11.74 1.69 4.31
N ASP A 47 -11.95 0.95 5.40
CA ASP A 47 -12.23 1.48 6.74
C ASP A 47 -10.95 1.72 7.57
N THR A 48 -9.76 1.51 6.99
CA THR A 48 -8.49 1.76 7.67
C THR A 48 -8.38 3.21 8.12
N LYS A 49 -8.00 3.39 9.39
CA LYS A 49 -7.76 4.71 10.00
C LYS A 49 -6.33 5.17 9.76
N LEU A 50 -6.01 5.51 8.51
CA LEU A 50 -4.69 6.02 8.13
C LEU A 50 -4.34 7.29 8.92
N LYS A 51 -3.08 7.42 9.31
CA LYS A 51 -2.52 8.60 9.99
C LYS A 51 -1.42 9.22 9.15
N ALA A 52 -1.28 10.53 9.27
CA ALA A 52 -0.22 11.29 8.63
C ALA A 52 0.72 11.84 9.70
N ARG A 53 2.03 11.75 9.47
CA ARG A 53 3.05 12.40 10.29
C ARG A 53 4.12 13.02 9.40
N PHE A 54 4.63 14.18 9.79
CA PHE A 54 5.74 14.82 9.10
C PHE A 54 7.07 14.23 9.58
N GLU A 55 7.91 13.80 8.65
CA GLU A 55 9.23 13.25 8.90
C GLU A 55 10.27 14.20 8.31
N GLN A 56 10.89 15.02 9.16
CA GLN A 56 11.80 16.09 8.74
C GLN A 56 13.07 15.55 8.07
N ASP A 57 13.60 14.42 8.56
CA ASP A 57 14.87 13.86 8.10
C ASP A 57 14.71 12.84 6.96
N LEU A 58 13.49 12.66 6.46
CA LEU A 58 13.17 11.75 5.37
C LEU A 58 12.88 12.54 4.09
N LEU A 59 13.64 12.28 3.02
CA LEU A 59 13.37 12.79 1.66
C LEU A 59 13.18 14.32 1.63
N ASP A 60 14.10 15.05 2.27
CA ASP A 60 14.07 16.52 2.42
C ASP A 60 12.82 17.07 3.13
N GLY A 61 12.17 16.25 3.95
CA GLY A 61 11.01 16.63 4.76
C GLY A 61 9.70 16.30 4.05
N VAL A 62 9.17 15.10 4.30
CA VAL A 62 7.90 14.65 3.73
C VAL A 62 6.86 14.29 4.79
N VAL A 63 5.60 14.38 4.42
CA VAL A 63 4.53 13.76 5.21
C VAL A 63 4.41 12.30 4.82
N VAL A 64 4.61 11.39 5.77
CA VAL A 64 4.41 9.94 5.62
C VAL A 64 2.99 9.58 6.05
N ILE A 65 2.33 8.72 5.29
CA ILE A 65 1.07 8.10 5.66
C ILE A 65 1.34 6.68 6.15
N HIS A 66 0.84 6.32 7.33
CA HIS A 66 1.05 5.02 7.93
C HIS A 66 -0.18 4.59 8.73
N ASP A 67 -0.39 3.28 8.85
CA ASP A 67 -1.15 2.61 9.92
C ASP A 67 -1.11 1.09 9.67
N ASP A 68 -1.99 0.35 10.33
CA ASP A 68 -2.22 -1.06 10.09
C ASP A 68 -2.93 -1.32 8.74
N ALA A 69 -2.50 -2.39 8.08
CA ALA A 69 -3.10 -2.97 6.89
C ALA A 69 -2.96 -4.51 6.97
N PHE A 70 -3.25 -5.20 5.87
CA PHE A 70 -3.09 -6.65 5.79
C PHE A 70 -2.10 -7.06 4.71
N VAL A 71 -1.50 -8.23 4.89
CA VAL A 71 -0.76 -8.94 3.85
C VAL A 71 -1.39 -10.32 3.67
N VAL A 72 -1.61 -10.72 2.43
CA VAL A 72 -2.01 -12.10 2.12
C VAL A 72 -0.92 -13.03 2.64
N ASP A 73 -1.26 -13.94 3.54
CA ASP A 73 -0.34 -14.91 4.12
C ASP A 73 -0.14 -16.10 3.17
N ASP A 74 1.11 -16.45 2.93
CA ASP A 74 1.51 -17.57 2.07
C ASP A 74 2.25 -18.69 2.82
N SER A 75 2.32 -18.61 4.15
CA SER A 75 3.05 -19.58 4.96
C SER A 75 2.48 -21.00 4.92
N ASP A 76 1.22 -21.17 4.49
CA ASP A 76 0.49 -22.44 4.38
C ASP A 76 0.39 -22.97 2.93
N TRP A 77 1.24 -22.50 2.01
CA TRP A 77 1.21 -22.95 0.61
C TRP A 77 1.96 -24.25 0.34
N ASP A 78 2.85 -24.71 1.23
CA ASP A 78 3.57 -26.00 1.12
C ASP A 78 4.13 -26.29 -0.30
N ALA A 79 4.70 -25.27 -0.95
CA ALA A 79 5.22 -25.30 -2.32
C ALA A 79 4.21 -25.65 -3.44
N GLN A 80 2.90 -25.61 -3.16
CA GLN A 80 1.86 -25.72 -4.18
C GLN A 80 1.76 -24.41 -4.98
N LEU A 81 1.40 -24.50 -6.26
CA LEU A 81 1.09 -23.31 -7.09
C LEU A 81 -0.41 -23.01 -7.15
N TYR A 82 -1.27 -23.99 -6.82
CA TYR A 82 -2.71 -23.87 -6.88
C TYR A 82 -3.36 -24.62 -5.70
N ARG A 83 -4.41 -24.05 -5.13
CA ARG A 83 -5.22 -24.66 -4.06
C ARG A 83 -6.66 -24.17 -4.12
N VAL A 84 -7.56 -24.85 -3.41
CA VAL A 84 -8.94 -24.39 -3.23
C VAL A 84 -8.92 -23.02 -2.52
N ALA A 85 -9.74 -22.09 -3.00
CA ALA A 85 -9.71 -20.70 -2.58
C ALA A 85 -9.86 -20.55 -1.06
N LYS A 86 -8.75 -20.17 -0.42
CA LYS A 86 -8.67 -19.79 0.99
C LYS A 86 -7.60 -18.72 1.12
N GLU A 87 -8.01 -17.47 1.33
CA GLU A 87 -7.10 -16.35 1.57
C GLU A 87 -6.98 -16.14 3.08
N GLN A 88 -5.76 -16.28 3.60
CA GLN A 88 -5.44 -15.91 4.97
C GLN A 88 -4.75 -14.54 4.95
N ARG A 89 -4.97 -13.72 5.97
CA ARG A 89 -4.39 -12.38 6.08
C ARG A 89 -3.70 -12.22 7.43
N LYS A 90 -2.52 -11.63 7.43
CA LYS A 90 -1.80 -11.19 8.65
C LYS A 90 -1.81 -9.67 8.70
N CYS A 91 -2.00 -9.12 9.91
CA CYS A 91 -1.88 -7.68 10.12
C CYS A 91 -0.40 -7.26 10.00
N LEU A 92 -0.15 -6.12 9.37
CA LEU A 92 1.15 -5.45 9.37
C LEU A 92 0.98 -3.94 9.38
N LYS A 93 2.04 -3.23 9.75
CA LYS A 93 2.13 -1.78 9.56
C LYS A 93 2.65 -1.47 8.17
N ILE A 94 2.00 -0.53 7.50
CA ILE A 94 2.47 0.02 6.22
C ILE A 94 2.96 1.45 6.39
N SER A 95 3.80 1.89 5.46
CA SER A 95 4.20 3.28 5.31
C SER A 95 4.21 3.65 3.83
N ALA A 96 3.58 4.78 3.52
CA ALA A 96 3.48 5.35 2.19
C ALA A 96 4.11 6.74 2.20
N ILE A 97 4.88 7.03 1.15
CA ILE A 97 5.51 8.32 0.91
C ILE A 97 4.87 9.01 -0.31
N PRO A 98 5.05 10.33 -0.50
CA PRO A 98 4.61 10.99 -1.72
C PRO A 98 5.24 10.34 -2.97
N TYR A 99 4.43 10.09 -4.00
CA TYR A 99 4.86 9.40 -5.22
C TYR A 99 6.09 10.05 -5.89
N TYR A 100 6.17 11.39 -5.88
CA TYR A 100 7.28 12.10 -6.50
C TYR A 100 8.64 11.82 -5.83
N ALA A 101 8.65 11.33 -4.59
CA ALA A 101 9.86 11.11 -3.81
C ALA A 101 10.37 9.67 -3.86
N TRP A 102 9.67 8.77 -4.57
CA TRP A 102 10.11 7.40 -4.83
C TRP A 102 11.47 7.36 -5.56
N ASP A 103 12.21 6.27 -5.37
CA ASP A 103 13.47 5.93 -6.06
C ASP A 103 14.65 6.84 -5.72
N ASN A 104 14.58 7.48 -4.56
CA ASN A 104 15.67 8.28 -3.97
C ASN A 104 16.37 7.55 -2.80
N ARG A 105 16.08 6.26 -2.61
CA ARG A 105 16.56 5.42 -1.48
C ARG A 105 17.01 4.05 -2.00
N GLU A 106 16.96 3.00 -1.17
CA GLU A 106 17.32 1.64 -1.58
C GLU A 106 16.42 1.16 -2.74
N SER A 107 17.06 0.64 -3.80
CA SER A 107 16.35 0.07 -4.96
C SER A 107 15.35 -1.00 -4.54
N GLY A 108 14.12 -0.91 -5.04
CA GLY A 108 13.06 -1.86 -4.70
C GLY A 108 11.78 -1.65 -5.47
N LYS A 109 10.80 -2.52 -5.24
CA LYS A 109 9.47 -2.38 -5.87
C LYS A 109 8.73 -1.17 -5.31
N MET A 110 7.83 -0.62 -6.13
CA MET A 110 6.89 0.43 -5.76
C MET A 110 5.47 0.08 -6.21
N ARG A 111 4.47 0.59 -5.47
CA ARG A 111 3.06 0.47 -5.83
C ARG A 111 2.25 1.70 -5.41
N VAL A 112 1.48 2.26 -6.34
CA VAL A 112 0.46 3.31 -6.08
C VAL A 112 -0.90 2.69 -5.79
N TRP A 113 -1.39 1.85 -6.70
CA TRP A 113 -2.69 1.19 -6.60
C TRP A 113 -2.60 -0.10 -5.77
N ILE A 114 -3.15 -0.07 -4.56
CA ILE A 114 -3.06 -1.13 -3.55
C ILE A 114 -4.35 -1.92 -3.55
N ARG A 115 -4.27 -3.26 -3.43
CA ARG A 115 -5.49 -4.10 -3.32
C ARG A 115 -6.31 -3.66 -2.12
N THR A 116 -7.62 -3.76 -2.24
CA THR A 116 -8.57 -3.50 -1.15
C THR A 116 -9.47 -4.71 -0.95
N ASP A 117 -10.37 -4.66 0.03
CA ASP A 117 -11.27 -5.75 0.42
C ASP A 117 -12.49 -5.92 -0.51
N THR A 118 -12.72 -4.97 -1.41
CA THR A 118 -13.74 -4.98 -2.47
C THR A 118 -13.18 -5.21 -3.86
#